data_AF-A0A0M4NK80-F1
#
_entry.id   AF-A0A0M4NK80-F1
#
_cell.length_a   1.000
_cell.length_b   1.000
_cell.length_c   1.000
_cell.angle_alpha   90.00
_cell.angle_beta   90.00
_cell.angle_gamma   90.00
#
_symmetry.space_group_name_H-M   'P 1'
#
loop_
_entity.id
_entity.type
_entity.pdbx_description
1 polymer ?
#
loop_
_entity_poly.entity_id
_entity_poly.type
_entity_poly.pdbx_seq_one_letter_code
_entity_poly.pdbx_strand_id
1 'polypeptide(L)'
;MSGIQRVYVDTSVYGGYFDKEFAEWTIKFFHEVDQGKFKLVISPLVTWELRKSPLHVRKLYLKYAQNTELIKIGSEPKQLALSYLNRKVVGKSSKNDCLHIAVASIAKMDVLVSWNFKHIVNVDRIKGYNLVNKEFGYFDLEIRTPGEVLHYE
;
A
#
# COMPACT_ATOMS: atom_id res chain seq x y z
N MET A 1 -6.34 7.76 22.80
CA MET A 1 -4.90 7.70 22.52
C MET A 1 -4.75 7.56 21.01
N SER A 2 -4.56 8.65 20.26
CA SER A 2 -4.31 8.54 18.82
C SER A 2 -2.85 8.08 18.64
N GLY A 3 -2.67 6.78 18.42
CA GLY A 3 -1.37 6.24 18.04
C GLY A 3 -0.92 6.76 16.68
N ILE A 4 0.38 6.71 16.40
CA ILE A 4 0.93 7.02 15.08
C ILE A 4 0.30 6.09 14.03
N GLN A 5 -0.19 6.66 12.93
CA GLN A 5 -0.90 5.89 11.90
C GLN A 5 0.08 5.02 11.11
N ARG A 6 -0.19 3.71 11.04
CA ARG A 6 0.61 2.70 10.32
C ARG A 6 0.13 2.62 8.87
N VAL A 7 1.02 3.02 7.96
CA VAL A 7 0.72 3.14 6.53
C VAL A 7 1.49 2.12 5.73
N TYR A 8 0.77 1.28 4.99
CA TYR A 8 1.39 0.41 3.99
C TYR A 8 1.51 1.13 2.66
N VAL A 9 2.72 1.18 2.10
CA VAL A 9 3.00 1.93 0.88
C VAL A 9 3.23 0.98 -0.29
N ASP A 10 2.38 1.09 -1.31
CA ASP A 10 2.53 0.40 -2.59
C ASP A 10 3.69 0.98 -3.42
N THR A 11 4.25 0.20 -4.34
CA THR A 11 5.43 0.62 -5.12
C THR A 11 5.20 1.84 -5.99
N SER A 12 3.96 2.02 -6.48
CA SER A 12 3.58 3.17 -7.31
C SER A 12 3.83 4.51 -6.60
N VAL A 13 3.75 4.57 -5.27
CA VAL A 13 3.97 5.80 -4.49
C VAL A 13 5.43 6.26 -4.60
N TYR A 14 6.40 5.35 -4.57
CA TYR A 14 7.81 5.72 -4.73
C TYR A 14 8.11 6.27 -6.13
N GLY A 15 7.46 5.71 -7.17
CA GLY A 15 7.53 6.25 -8.52
C GLY A 15 6.88 7.62 -8.64
N GLY A 16 5.70 7.77 -8.02
CA GLY A 16 4.92 9.01 -8.01
C GLY A 16 5.66 10.21 -7.46
N TYR A 17 6.69 10.02 -6.61
CA TYR A 17 7.54 11.10 -6.11
C TYR A 17 8.27 11.85 -7.24
N PHE A 18 8.56 11.17 -8.34
CA PHE A 18 9.32 11.71 -9.48
C PHE A 18 8.46 11.88 -10.74
N ASP A 19 7.18 11.54 -10.65
CA ASP A 19 6.22 11.72 -11.74
C ASP A 19 5.52 13.08 -11.59
N LYS A 20 5.53 13.90 -12.65
CA LYS A 20 4.97 15.26 -12.60
C LYS A 20 3.51 15.29 -12.16
N GLU A 21 2.73 14.27 -12.49
CA GLU A 21 1.30 14.20 -12.14
C GLU A 21 1.09 13.93 -10.64
N PHE A 22 1.98 13.16 -10.02
CA PHE A 22 1.82 12.65 -8.66
C PHE A 22 2.78 13.27 -7.64
N ALA A 23 3.80 13.99 -8.11
CA ALA A 23 4.91 14.45 -7.29
C ALA A 23 4.46 15.36 -6.16
N GLU A 24 3.57 16.33 -6.42
CA GLU A 24 3.14 17.29 -5.40
C GLU A 24 2.62 16.59 -4.14
N TRP A 25 1.63 15.71 -4.30
CA TRP A 25 0.99 15.00 -3.20
C TRP A 25 1.91 13.96 -2.57
N THR A 26 2.71 13.29 -3.40
CA THR A 26 3.66 12.28 -2.90
C THR A 26 4.77 12.91 -2.07
N ILE A 27 5.31 14.06 -2.49
CA ILE A 27 6.33 14.80 -1.76
C ILE A 27 5.77 15.27 -0.42
N LYS A 28 4.56 15.84 -0.39
CA LYS A 28 3.88 16.23 0.85
C LYS A 28 3.70 15.03 1.79
N PHE A 29 3.28 13.88 1.27
CA PHE A 29 3.13 12.66 2.06
C PHE A 29 4.45 12.22 2.70
N PHE A 30 5.54 12.16 1.94
CA PHE A 30 6.85 11.80 2.49
C PHE A 30 7.41 12.87 3.45
N HIS A 31 7.02 14.13 3.30
CA HIS A 31 7.34 15.16 4.28
C HIS A 31 6.64 14.89 5.62
N GLU A 32 5.37 14.52 5.62
CA GLU A 32 4.65 14.12 6.85
C GLU A 32 5.21 12.83 7.47
N VAL A 33 5.70 11.89 6.64
CA VAL A 33 6.47 10.73 7.10
C VAL A 33 7.74 11.17 7.83
N ASP A 34 8.52 12.08 7.23
CA ASP A 34 9.75 12.61 7.84
C ASP A 34 9.46 13.38 9.15
N GLN A 35 8.25 13.97 9.29
CA GLN A 35 7.76 14.60 10.52
C GLN A 35 7.25 13.60 11.58
N GLY A 36 7.20 12.30 11.27
CA GLY A 36 6.72 11.28 12.19
C GLY A 36 5.21 11.25 12.35
N LYS A 37 4.43 11.83 11.43
CA LYS A 37 2.96 11.70 11.42
C LYS A 37 2.49 10.31 10.99
N PHE A 38 3.28 9.65 10.13
CA PHE A 38 3.03 8.29 9.67
C PHE A 38 4.19 7.36 10.04
N LYS A 39 3.84 6.14 10.44
CA LYS A 39 4.79 5.03 10.50
C LYS A 39 4.66 4.20 9.24
N LEU A 40 5.65 4.28 8.36
CA LEU A 40 5.66 3.44 7.17
C LEU A 40 5.80 1.95 7.55
N VAL A 41 5.17 1.13 6.73
CA VAL A 41 5.29 -0.32 6.77
C VAL A 41 5.38 -0.84 5.33
N ILE A 42 6.30 -1.77 5.09
CA ILE A 42 6.55 -2.35 3.76
C ILE A 42 6.57 -3.87 3.82
N SER A 43 6.65 -4.51 2.65
CA SER A 43 6.86 -5.95 2.54
C SER A 43 7.94 -6.28 1.52
N PRO A 44 8.47 -7.53 1.52
CA PRO A 44 9.38 -8.00 0.48
C PRO A 44 8.85 -7.86 -0.95
N LEU A 45 7.52 -7.78 -1.15
CA LEU A 45 6.92 -7.54 -2.45
C LEU A 45 7.32 -6.16 -3.00
N VAL A 46 7.23 -5.11 -2.16
CA VAL A 46 7.64 -3.74 -2.49
C VAL A 46 9.11 -3.73 -2.92
N THR A 47 9.97 -4.38 -2.15
CA THR A 47 11.41 -4.49 -2.48
C THR A 47 11.62 -5.19 -3.82
N TRP A 48 10.89 -6.28 -4.08
CA TRP A 48 11.03 -7.08 -5.30
C TRP A 48 10.62 -6.31 -6.55
N GLU A 49 9.48 -5.63 -6.51
CA GLU A 49 8.96 -4.83 -7.61
C GLU A 49 9.88 -3.65 -7.95
N LEU A 50 10.43 -2.97 -6.94
CA LEU A 50 11.33 -1.84 -7.14
C LEU A 50 12.72 -2.22 -7.66
N ARG A 51 13.09 -3.51 -7.74
CA ARG A 51 14.42 -3.93 -8.22
C ARG A 51 14.75 -3.41 -9.61
N LYS A 52 13.74 -3.31 -10.47
CA LYS A 52 13.87 -2.87 -11.87
C LYS A 52 13.54 -1.38 -12.07
N SER A 53 13.19 -0.66 -11.00
CA SER A 53 12.86 0.76 -11.09
C SER A 53 14.11 1.63 -11.30
N PRO A 54 13.95 2.86 -11.82
CA PRO A 54 15.04 3.80 -11.97
C PRO A 54 15.83 4.01 -10.68
N LEU A 55 17.12 4.34 -10.81
CA LEU A 55 18.02 4.47 -9.66
C LEU A 55 17.53 5.50 -8.64
N HIS A 56 16.94 6.62 -9.08
CA HIS A 56 16.41 7.65 -8.18
C HIS A 56 15.22 7.15 -7.35
N VAL A 57 14.31 6.37 -7.94
CA VAL A 57 13.20 5.71 -7.21
C VAL A 57 13.73 4.73 -6.17
N ARG A 58 14.70 3.88 -6.57
CA ARG A 58 15.32 2.92 -5.65
C ARG A 58 16.04 3.61 -4.49
N LYS A 59 16.73 4.72 -4.74
CA LYS A 59 17.38 5.53 -3.69
C LYS A 59 16.36 6.11 -2.71
N LEU A 60 15.23 6.63 -3.22
CA LEU A 60 14.14 7.11 -2.36
C LEU A 60 13.58 5.99 -1.49
N TYR A 61 13.27 4.83 -2.08
CA TYR A 61 12.82 3.67 -1.32
C TYR A 61 13.80 3.27 -0.23
N LEU A 62 15.09 3.18 -0.55
CA LEU A 62 16.13 2.82 0.42
C LEU A 62 16.26 3.84 1.57
N LYS A 63 16.05 5.15 1.32
CA LYS A 63 16.02 6.19 2.36
C LYS A 63 15.02 5.81 3.47
N TYR A 64 13.82 5.36 3.08
CA TYR A 64 12.77 5.05 4.04
C TYR A 64 12.84 3.62 4.57
N ALA A 65 13.20 2.64 3.72
CA ALA A 65 13.17 1.23 4.07
C ALA A 65 14.05 0.84 5.27
N GLN A 66 15.14 1.58 5.53
CA GLN A 66 16.07 1.28 6.63
C GLN A 66 15.43 1.38 8.03
N ASN A 67 14.46 2.29 8.20
CA ASN A 67 13.79 2.56 9.49
C ASN A 67 12.32 2.13 9.50
N THR A 68 11.92 1.32 8.52
CA THR A 68 10.54 0.93 8.27
C THR A 68 10.28 -0.50 8.74
N GLU A 69 9.11 -0.73 9.31
CA GLU A 69 8.68 -2.08 9.69
C GLU A 69 8.50 -2.97 8.44
N LEU A 70 9.13 -4.15 8.43
CA LEU A 70 9.04 -5.09 7.32
C LEU A 70 8.11 -6.26 7.67
N ILE A 71 6.96 -6.35 7.00
CA ILE A 71 6.02 -7.46 7.15
C ILE A 71 6.46 -8.65 6.30
N LYS A 72 6.59 -9.81 6.93
CA LYS A 72 6.87 -11.08 6.23
C LYS A 72 5.64 -11.54 5.44
N ILE A 73 5.86 -12.03 4.22
CA ILE A 73 4.78 -12.61 3.39
C ILE A 73 4.75 -14.13 3.57
N GLY A 74 3.79 -14.60 4.38
CA GLY A 74 3.53 -16.01 4.61
C GLY A 74 2.58 -16.66 3.58
N SER A 75 2.05 -17.82 3.93
CA SER A 75 0.99 -18.51 3.17
C SER A 75 -0.34 -17.77 3.25
N GLU A 76 -0.67 -17.21 4.41
CA GLU A 76 -1.95 -16.57 4.70
C GLU A 76 -2.25 -15.35 3.78
N PRO A 77 -1.35 -14.36 3.62
CA PRO A 77 -1.58 -13.29 2.63
C PRO A 77 -1.71 -13.80 1.19
N LYS A 78 -1.03 -14.89 0.83
CA LYS A 78 -1.14 -15.47 -0.52
C LYS A 78 -2.51 -16.12 -0.74
N GLN A 79 -3.07 -16.78 0.28
CA GLN A 79 -4.40 -17.38 0.22
C GLN A 79 -5.49 -16.30 0.15
N LEU A 80 -5.36 -15.25 0.95
CA LEU A 80 -6.29 -14.12 0.91
C LEU A 80 -6.24 -13.40 -0.46
N ALA A 81 -5.03 -13.14 -0.99
CA ALA A 81 -4.87 -12.56 -2.32
C ALA A 81 -5.49 -13.41 -3.43
N LEU A 82 -5.33 -14.74 -3.37
CA LEU A 82 -5.97 -15.66 -4.30
C LEU A 82 -7.50 -15.61 -4.20
N SER A 83 -8.02 -15.42 -2.99
CA SER A 83 -9.45 -15.33 -2.73
C SER A 83 -10.08 -14.08 -3.36
N TYR A 84 -9.37 -12.95 -3.41
CA TYR A 84 -9.82 -11.78 -4.18
C TYR A 84 -9.95 -12.07 -5.68
N LEU A 85 -9.00 -12.82 -6.25
CA LEU A 85 -9.03 -13.22 -7.66
C LEU A 85 -10.15 -14.21 -7.95
N ASN A 86 -10.37 -15.19 -7.07
CA ASN A 86 -11.40 -16.21 -7.22
C ASN A 86 -12.81 -15.59 -7.16
N ARG A 87 -13.01 -14.58 -6.30
CA ARG A 87 -14.25 -13.79 -6.26
C ARG A 87 -14.35 -12.73 -7.36
N LYS A 88 -13.41 -12.70 -8.29
CA LYS A 88 -13.35 -11.75 -9.42
C LYS A 88 -13.40 -10.29 -8.97
N VAL A 89 -12.86 -10.00 -7.78
CA VAL A 89 -12.69 -8.63 -7.32
C VAL A 89 -11.82 -7.88 -8.30
N VAL A 90 -10.77 -8.51 -8.86
CA VAL A 90 -10.01 -7.99 -10.02
C VAL A 90 -9.67 -9.13 -10.98
N GLY A 91 -9.15 -8.76 -12.16
CA GLY A 91 -8.68 -9.74 -13.14
C GLY A 91 -7.49 -10.56 -12.64
N LYS A 92 -7.31 -11.76 -13.21
CA LYS A 92 -6.25 -12.72 -12.82
C LYS A 92 -4.82 -12.16 -12.92
N SER A 93 -4.60 -11.13 -13.74
CA SER A 93 -3.30 -10.47 -13.91
C SER A 93 -2.86 -9.65 -12.69
N SER A 94 -3.79 -9.23 -11.83
CA SER A 94 -3.54 -8.32 -10.70
C SER A 94 -3.10 -9.05 -9.42
N LYS A 95 -2.31 -10.13 -9.56
CA LYS A 95 -1.92 -10.99 -8.44
C LYS A 95 -1.09 -10.24 -7.39
N ASN A 96 -0.16 -9.38 -7.83
CA ASN A 96 0.66 -8.59 -6.93
C ASN A 96 -0.15 -7.49 -6.23
N ASP A 97 -1.03 -6.80 -6.96
CA ASP A 97 -1.97 -5.83 -6.37
C ASP A 97 -2.79 -6.46 -5.24
N CYS A 98 -3.36 -7.64 -5.49
CA CYS A 98 -4.07 -8.43 -4.48
C CYS A 98 -3.19 -8.79 -3.28
N LEU A 99 -1.90 -9.06 -3.51
CA LEU A 99 -0.97 -9.42 -2.44
C LEU A 99 -0.59 -8.21 -1.57
N HIS A 100 -0.45 -7.01 -2.13
CA HIS A 100 -0.29 -5.78 -1.35
C HIS A 100 -1.47 -5.59 -0.39
N ILE A 101 -2.70 -5.70 -0.91
CA ILE A 101 -3.93 -5.54 -0.14
C ILE A 101 -4.04 -6.61 0.94
N ALA A 102 -3.76 -7.87 0.61
CA ALA A 102 -3.83 -8.97 1.57
C ALA A 102 -2.82 -8.80 2.72
N VAL A 103 -1.59 -8.40 2.39
CA VAL A 103 -0.54 -8.13 3.39
C VAL A 103 -0.97 -6.99 4.32
N ALA A 104 -1.47 -5.89 3.77
CA ALA A 104 -1.92 -4.75 4.57
C ALA A 104 -3.13 -5.10 5.46
N SER A 105 -4.09 -5.88 4.94
CA SER A 105 -5.28 -6.33 5.66
C SER A 105 -4.90 -7.21 6.86
N ILE A 106 -4.07 -8.23 6.65
CA ILE A 106 -3.66 -9.16 7.72
C ILE A 106 -2.81 -8.47 8.78
N ALA A 107 -1.93 -7.56 8.36
CA ALA A 107 -1.09 -6.81 9.27
C ALA A 107 -1.81 -5.67 10.02
N LYS A 108 -3.13 -5.52 9.78
CA LYS A 108 -3.99 -4.50 10.39
C LYS A 108 -3.40 -3.11 10.20
N MET A 109 -3.07 -2.78 8.96
CA MET A 109 -2.66 -1.43 8.59
C MET A 109 -3.84 -0.49 8.73
N ASP A 110 -3.56 0.74 9.17
CA ASP A 110 -4.61 1.75 9.28
C ASP A 110 -5.03 2.22 7.88
N VAL A 111 -4.08 2.27 6.94
CA VAL A 111 -4.34 2.61 5.53
C VAL A 111 -3.28 1.99 4.61
N LEU A 112 -3.72 1.58 3.42
CA LEU A 112 -2.85 1.30 2.27
C LEU A 112 -2.85 2.51 1.34
N VAL A 113 -1.67 3.01 1.01
CA VAL A 113 -1.48 4.16 0.12
C VAL A 113 -0.94 3.69 -1.24
N SER A 114 -1.60 4.10 -2.32
CA SER A 114 -1.25 3.70 -3.70
C SER A 114 -1.68 4.75 -4.74
N TRP A 115 -1.01 4.76 -5.89
CA TRP A 115 -1.45 5.46 -7.10
C TRP A 115 -2.05 4.50 -8.15
N ASN A 116 -2.21 3.20 -7.85
CA ASN A 116 -2.82 2.25 -8.78
C ASN A 116 -4.37 2.39 -8.76
N PHE A 117 -4.87 3.36 -9.52
CA PHE A 117 -6.31 3.66 -9.65
C PHE A 117 -7.12 2.52 -10.28
N LYS A 118 -6.49 1.68 -11.09
CA LYS A 118 -7.19 0.65 -11.87
C LYS A 118 -7.54 -0.57 -11.01
N HIS A 119 -6.62 -0.97 -10.15
CA HIS A 119 -6.74 -2.23 -9.40
C HIS A 119 -6.83 -2.02 -7.90
N ILE A 120 -6.21 -0.99 -7.33
CA ILE A 120 -6.11 -0.82 -5.88
C ILE A 120 -7.10 0.24 -5.38
N VAL A 121 -7.02 1.47 -5.89
CA VAL A 121 -7.74 2.64 -5.36
C VAL A 121 -9.18 2.76 -5.89
N ASN A 122 -9.63 1.85 -6.75
CA ASN A 122 -10.99 1.91 -7.29
C ASN A 122 -12.05 1.57 -6.22
N VAL A 123 -13.05 2.44 -6.04
CA VAL A 123 -14.08 2.33 -4.99
C VAL A 123 -14.80 0.97 -4.98
N ASP A 124 -15.20 0.45 -6.13
CA ASP A 124 -15.91 -0.83 -6.21
C ASP A 124 -14.99 -2.02 -5.90
N ARG A 125 -13.71 -1.90 -6.26
CA ARG A 125 -12.69 -2.89 -5.92
C ARG A 125 -12.41 -2.89 -4.42
N ILE A 126 -12.25 -1.72 -3.80
CA ILE A 126 -12.08 -1.56 -2.35
C ILE A 126 -13.22 -2.25 -1.59
N LYS A 127 -14.48 -2.00 -2.00
CA LYS A 127 -15.64 -2.69 -1.42
C LYS A 127 -15.53 -4.22 -1.59
N GLY A 128 -15.16 -4.69 -2.77
CA GLY A 128 -14.96 -6.12 -3.03
C GLY A 128 -13.86 -6.75 -2.17
N TYR A 129 -12.72 -6.08 -2.02
CA TYR A 129 -11.62 -6.53 -1.15
C TYR A 129 -12.07 -6.64 0.30
N ASN A 130 -12.76 -5.61 0.79
CA ASN A 130 -13.23 -5.55 2.17
C ASN A 130 -14.36 -6.56 2.46
N LEU A 131 -15.23 -6.87 1.48
CA LEU A 131 -16.16 -7.98 1.61
C LEU A 131 -15.43 -9.32 1.79
N VAL A 132 -14.41 -9.59 0.97
CA VAL A 132 -13.59 -10.80 1.12
C VAL A 132 -12.86 -10.81 2.47
N ASN A 133 -12.31 -9.68 2.91
CA ASN A 133 -11.63 -9.56 4.20
C ASN A 133 -12.54 -9.98 5.35
N LYS A 134 -13.78 -9.48 5.37
CA LYS A 134 -14.78 -9.82 6.40
C LYS A 134 -15.10 -11.31 6.42
N GLU A 135 -15.25 -11.94 5.26
CA GLU A 135 -15.50 -13.38 5.17
C GLU A 135 -14.36 -14.23 5.77
N PHE A 136 -13.14 -13.70 5.80
CA PHE A 136 -11.97 -14.32 6.42
C PHE A 136 -11.71 -13.82 7.85
N GLY A 137 -12.57 -12.97 8.41
CA GLY A 137 -12.43 -12.42 9.76
C GLY A 137 -11.43 -11.26 9.89
N TYR A 138 -11.02 -10.64 8.79
CA TYR A 138 -10.18 -9.45 8.79
C TYR A 138 -11.00 -8.16 8.79
N PHE A 139 -10.40 -7.07 9.30
CA PHE A 139 -11.02 -5.75 9.32
C PHE A 139 -11.05 -5.11 7.93
N ASP A 140 -11.89 -4.08 7.79
CA ASP A 140 -11.88 -3.22 6.62
C ASP A 140 -10.52 -2.51 6.52
N LEU A 141 -9.90 -2.63 5.35
CA LEU A 141 -8.69 -1.90 5.01
C LEU A 141 -9.10 -0.60 4.32
N GLU A 142 -8.64 0.51 4.87
CA GLU A 142 -8.74 1.80 4.19
C GLU A 142 -7.71 1.86 3.06
N ILE A 143 -8.11 2.30 1.88
CA ILE A 143 -7.24 2.44 0.71
C ILE A 143 -7.40 3.84 0.12
N ARG A 144 -6.30 4.58 0.04
CA ARG A 144 -6.28 6.00 -0.32
C ARG A 144 -5.07 6.34 -1.19
N THR A 145 -5.16 7.47 -1.87
CA THR A 145 -4.00 8.12 -2.50
C THR A 145 -3.17 8.89 -1.47
N PRO A 146 -1.90 9.23 -1.75
CA PRO A 146 -1.08 10.06 -0.87
C PRO A 146 -1.71 11.39 -0.46
N GLY A 147 -2.46 12.04 -1.36
CA GLY A 147 -3.10 13.34 -1.08
C GLY A 147 -4.30 13.24 -0.14
N GLU A 148 -5.00 12.12 -0.16
CA GLU A 148 -6.20 11.89 0.66
C GLU A 148 -5.88 11.55 2.13
N VAL A 149 -4.63 11.17 2.43
CA VAL A 149 -4.21 10.84 3.81
C VAL A 149 -3.53 11.99 4.54
N LEU A 150 -3.21 13.09 3.84
CA LEU A 150 -2.50 14.23 4.44
C LEU A 150 -3.32 14.86 5.57
N HIS A 151 -2.62 15.31 6.60
CA HIS A 151 -3.22 16.08 7.68
C HIS A 151 -3.32 17.54 7.26
N TYR A 152 -4.53 18.00 6.96
CA TYR A 152 -4.81 19.41 6.73
C TYR A 152 -4.93 20.16 8.08
N GLU A 153 -4.36 21.36 8.15
CA GLU A 153 -4.60 22.32 9.24
C GLU A 153 -5.96 23.02 9.07
#